data_AF-A0A9D6PWC6-F1
#
_entry.id   AF-A0A9D6PWC6-F1
#
_cell.length_a   1.000
_cell.length_b   1.000
_cell.length_c   1.000
_cell.angle_alpha   90.00
_cell.angle_beta   90.00
_cell.angle_gamma   90.00
#
_symmetry.space_group_name_H-M   'P 1'
#
loop_
_entity.id
_entity.type
_entity.pdbx_description
1 polymer ?
#
loop_
_entity_poly.entity_id
_entity_poly.type
_entity_poly.pdbx_seq_one_letter_code
_entity_poly.pdbx_strand_id
1 'polypeptide(L)' 'MPILRVARGWLCSWGIALKDLLNFYEEKYKKLSSNLIHIQKSLVYFEDVEDEEMPKMLRELTWNQIKSFFEQEAKKLIK' A
#
# COMPACT_ATOMS: atom_id res chain seq x y z
N MET A 1 6.66 -26.37 10.70
CA MET A 1 6.08 -25.79 9.47
C MET A 1 6.61 -24.36 9.26
N PRO A 2 7.60 -24.16 8.37
CA PRO A 2 8.43 -22.95 8.32
C PRO A 2 8.02 -21.94 7.24
N ILE A 3 6.74 -21.86 6.88
CA ILE A 3 6.28 -21.03 5.74
C ILE A 3 6.00 -19.56 6.16
N LEU A 4 5.97 -19.25 7.46
CA LEU A 4 5.62 -17.91 7.96
C LEU A 4 6.82 -17.00 8.31
N ARG A 5 8.07 -17.47 8.16
CA ARG A 5 9.27 -16.64 8.46
C ARG A 5 9.81 -15.86 7.27
N VAL A 6 9.47 -16.21 6.04
CA VAL A 6 10.03 -15.56 4.84
C VAL A 6 9.25 -14.29 4.44
N ALA A 7 7.96 -14.22 4.78
CA ALA A 7 7.10 -13.08 4.41
C ALA A 7 7.42 -11.77 5.15
N ARG A 8 8.18 -11.82 6.27
CA ARG A 8 8.39 -10.64 7.12
C ARG A 8 9.64 -9.82 6.77
N GLY A 9 10.61 -10.41 6.06
CA GLY A 9 11.86 -9.73 5.67
C GLY A 9 11.87 -9.16 4.25
N TRP A 10 11.02 -9.67 3.35
CA TRP A 10 11.09 -9.37 1.92
C TRP A 10 10.37 -8.08 1.49
N LEU A 11 9.41 -7.59 2.28
CA LEU A 11 8.62 -6.40 1.93
C LEU A 11 9.42 -5.08 2.01
N CYS A 12 10.46 -5.02 2.85
CA CYS A 12 11.15 -3.76 3.14
C CYS A 12 12.25 -3.38 2.14
N SER A 13 12.57 -4.22 1.14
CA SER A 13 13.71 -3.98 0.23
C SER A 13 13.33 -3.66 -1.22
N TRP A 14 12.13 -4.02 -1.71
CA TRP A 14 11.98 -4.33 -3.14
C TRP A 14 11.26 -3.35 -4.08
N GLY A 15 10.79 -2.18 -3.64
CA GLY A 15 10.13 -1.25 -4.58
C GLY A 15 8.98 -1.92 -5.36
N ILE A 16 8.18 -2.72 -4.66
CA ILE A 16 7.07 -3.48 -5.24
C ILE A 16 6.04 -2.47 -5.75
N ALA A 17 5.67 -2.58 -7.02
CA ALA A 17 4.67 -1.70 -7.62
C ALA A 17 3.28 -2.00 -7.02
N LEU A 18 2.43 -0.98 -6.90
CA LEU A 18 1.08 -1.17 -6.37
C LEU A 18 0.30 -2.25 -7.13
N LYS A 19 0.53 -2.35 -8.44
CA LYS A 19 -0.06 -3.38 -9.31
C LYS A 19 0.27 -4.80 -8.85
N ASP A 20 1.52 -5.07 -8.48
CA ASP A 20 1.93 -6.40 -8.02
C ASP A 20 1.29 -6.73 -6.68
N LEU A 21 1.12 -5.72 -5.83
CA LEU A 21 0.43 -5.84 -4.55
C LEU A 21 -1.07 -6.18 -4.73
N LEU A 22 -1.73 -5.57 -5.72
CA LEU A 22 -3.10 -5.92 -6.10
C LEU A 22 -3.19 -7.32 -6.72
N ASN A 23 -2.20 -7.75 -7.51
CA ASN A 23 -2.13 -9.12 -8.02
C ASN A 23 -2.03 -10.15 -6.89
N PHE A 24 -1.15 -9.91 -5.90
CA PHE A 24 -1.07 -10.77 -4.71
C PHE A 24 -2.37 -10.78 -3.89
N TYR A 25 -3.04 -9.63 -3.78
CA TYR A 25 -4.34 -9.54 -3.13
C TYR A 25 -5.38 -10.39 -3.87
N GLU A 26 -5.42 -10.32 -5.20
CA GLU A 26 -6.33 -11.11 -6.02
C GLU A 26 -6.02 -12.62 -5.95
N GLU A 27 -4.75 -13.01 -6.00
CA GLU A 27 -4.36 -14.42 -5.86
C GLU A 27 -4.78 -15.00 -4.50
N LYS A 28 -4.65 -14.20 -3.44
CA LYS A 28 -4.94 -14.64 -2.07
C LYS A 28 -6.43 -14.63 -1.74
N TYR A 29 -7.17 -13.60 -2.16
CA TYR A 29 -8.55 -13.36 -1.73
C TYR A 29 -9.59 -13.49 -2.84
N LYS A 30 -9.19 -13.45 -4.12
CA LYS A 30 -10.06 -13.56 -5.30
C LYS A 30 -11.27 -12.63 -5.28
N LYS A 31 -11.07 -11.43 -4.73
CA LYS A 31 -12.11 -10.42 -4.43
C LYS A 31 -11.63 -9.00 -4.75
N LEU A 32 -10.61 -8.86 -5.58
CA LEU A 32 -10.06 -7.56 -5.94
C LEU A 32 -11.12 -6.68 -6.59
N SER A 33 -11.93 -7.21 -7.51
CA SER A 33 -12.97 -6.43 -8.22
C SER A 33 -14.01 -5.81 -7.28
N SER A 34 -14.47 -6.54 -6.26
CA SER A 34 -15.43 -6.02 -5.28
C SER A 34 -14.80 -5.04 -4.28
N ASN A 35 -13.51 -5.19 -4.00
CA ASN A 35 -12.82 -4.43 -2.97
C ASN A 35 -11.95 -3.30 -3.53
N LEU A 36 -11.79 -3.18 -4.85
CA LEU A 36 -10.89 -2.23 -5.49
C LEU A 36 -11.20 -0.79 -5.06
N ILE A 37 -12.48 -0.41 -5.01
CA ILE A 37 -12.92 0.93 -4.58
C ILE A 37 -12.56 1.18 -3.12
N HIS A 38 -12.73 0.18 -2.24
CA HIS A 38 -12.37 0.29 -0.84
C HIS A 38 -10.86 0.41 -0.66
N ILE A 39 -10.08 -0.39 -1.38
CA ILE A 39 -8.61 -0.34 -1.36
C ILE A 39 -8.13 1.03 -1.86
N GLN A 40 -8.68 1.54 -2.96
CA GLN A 40 -8.33 2.86 -3.47
C GLN A 40 -8.59 3.96 -2.44
N LYS A 41 -9.76 3.95 -1.79
CA LYS A 41 -10.08 4.91 -0.73
C LYS A 41 -9.08 4.81 0.43
N SER A 42 -8.76 3.62 0.90
CA SER A 42 -7.79 3.43 1.98
C SER A 42 -6.36 3.85 1.61
N LEU A 43 -6.00 3.94 0.32
CA LEU A 43 -4.68 4.43 -0.10
C LEU A 43 -4.56 5.96 -0.05
N VAL A 44 -5.68 6.69 -0.17
CA VAL A 44 -5.70 8.17 -0.23
C VAL A 44 -6.32 8.81 1.00
N TYR A 45 -6.90 8.02 1.90
CA TYR A 45 -7.51 8.49 3.13
C TYR A 45 -6.44 8.68 4.20
N PHE A 46 -6.00 9.93 4.36
CA PHE A 46 -5.04 10.36 5.38
C PHE A 46 -5.67 11.26 6.46
N GLU A 47 -6.98 11.49 6.39
CA GLU A 47 -7.74 12.44 7.21
C GLU A 47 -7.72 12.06 8.70
N ASP A 48 -7.74 10.76 9.03
CA ASP A 48 -7.68 10.27 10.42
C ASP A 48 -6.27 10.34 11.04
N VAL A 49 -5.24 10.71 10.26
CA VAL A 49 -3.82 10.57 10.63
C VAL A 49 -3.09 11.91 10.65
N GLU A 50 -3.79 13.02 10.42
CA GLU A 50 -3.17 14.36 10.36
C GLU A 50 -2.68 14.85 11.75
N ASP A 51 -3.23 14.29 12.84
CA ASP A 51 -2.80 14.56 14.22
C ASP A 51 -1.89 13.45 14.81
N GLU A 52 -1.60 12.38 14.06
CA GLU A 52 -0.72 11.30 14.53
C GLU A 52 0.74 11.53 14.09
N GLU A 53 1.69 11.18 14.98
CA GLU A 53 3.11 11.24 14.65
C GLU A 53 3.46 10.28 13.50
N MET A 54 4.35 10.73 12.61
CA MET A 54 4.89 9.90 11.53
C MET A 54 5.40 8.57 12.10
N PRO A 55 4.97 7.41 11.56
CA PRO A 55 5.53 6.14 11.96
C PRO A 55 7.03 6.12 11.66
N LYS A 56 7.80 5.29 12.39
CA LYS A 56 9.25 5.14 12.15
C LYS A 56 9.50 4.68 10.71
N MET A 57 9.86 5.62 9.85
CA MET A 57 10.11 5.36 8.44
C MET A 57 11.47 4.70 8.25
N LEU A 58 11.56 3.77 7.29
CA LEU A 58 12.83 3.12 6.89
C LEU A 58 13.75 4.07 6.10
N ARG A 59 13.20 5.18 5.60
CA ARG A 59 13.88 6.24 4.85
C ARG A 59 13.29 7.58 5.24
N GLU A 60 14.09 8.64 5.12
CA GLU A 60 13.61 10.00 5.35
C GLU A 60 12.60 10.37 4.25
N LEU A 61 11.33 10.41 4.63
CA LEU A 61 10.21 10.75 3.76
C LEU A 61 9.30 11.71 4.53
N THR A 62 8.80 12.71 3.82
CA THR A 62 7.82 13.66 4.35
C THR A 62 6.40 13.17 4.04
N TRP A 63 5.42 13.57 4.86
CA TRP A 63 4.01 13.32 4.60
C TRP A 63 3.58 13.76 3.20
N ASN A 64 4.08 14.90 2.72
CA ASN A 64 3.77 15.42 1.37
C ASN A 64 4.23 14.47 0.25
N GLN A 65 5.41 13.87 0.39
CA GLN A 65 5.92 12.89 -0.58
C GLN A 65 5.08 11.60 -0.57
N ILE A 66 4.63 11.17 0.61
CA ILE A 66 3.79 9.97 0.78
C ILE A 66 2.41 10.21 0.15
N LYS A 67 1.74 11.31 0.51
CA LYS A 67 0.44 11.70 -0.05
C LYS A 67 0.50 11.78 -1.57
N SER A 68 1.50 12.50 -2.12
CA SER A 68 1.66 12.63 -3.57
C SER A 68 1.94 11.30 -4.27
N PHE A 69 2.67 10.36 -3.65
CA PHE A 69 2.92 9.05 -4.24
C PHE A 69 1.62 8.25 -4.34
N PHE A 70 0.88 8.13 -3.23
CA PHE A 70 -0.35 7.33 -3.20
C PHE A 70 -1.47 7.93 -4.06
N GLU A 71 -1.59 9.26 -4.13
CA GLU A 71 -2.53 9.91 -5.05
C GLU A 71 -2.23 9.58 -6.52
N GLN A 72 -0.96 9.61 -6.92
CA GLN A 72 -0.57 9.26 -8.29
C GLN A 72 -0.82 7.78 -8.59
N GLU A 73 -0.49 6.91 -7.66
CA GLU A 73 -0.74 5.48 -7.82
C GLU A 73 -2.24 5.15 -7.85
N ALA A 74 -3.05 5.80 -7.01
CA ALA A 74 -4.50 5.66 -7.03
C ALA A 74 -5.11 6.12 -8.37
N LYS A 75 -4.61 7.24 -8.94
CA LYS A 75 -5.04 7.70 -10.27
C LYS A 75 -4.72 6.68 -11.37
N LYS A 76 -3.58 5.98 -11.30
CA LYS A 76 -3.21 4.94 -12.28
C LYS A 76 -4.12 3.70 -12.22
N LEU A 77 -4.86 3.52 -11.13
CA LEU A 77 -5.84 2.43 -10.99
C LEU A 77 -7.19 2.75 -11.64
N ILE A 78 -7.44 4.03 -11.96
CA ILE A 78 -8.64 4.47 -12.68
C ILE A 78 -8.34 4.32 -14.16
N LYS A 79 -9.10 3.45 -14.84
CA LYS A 79 -9.05 3.25 -16.29
C LYS A 79 -10.25 3.91 -16.94
#